data_AF-A0A1V1UWJ9-F1
#
_entry.id   AF-A0A1V1UWJ9-F1
#
_cell.length_a   1.000
_cell.length_b   1.000
_cell.length_c   1.000
_cell.angle_alpha   90.00
_cell.angle_beta   90.00
_cell.angle_gamma   90.00
#
_symmetry.space_group_name_H-M   'P 1'
#
loop_
_entity.id
_entity.type
_entity.pdbx_description
1 polymer ?
#
loop_
_entity_poly.entity_id
_entity_poly.type
_entity_poly.pdbx_seq_one_letter_code
_entity_poly.pdbx_strand_id
1 'polypeptide(L)'
;MMALLALLATTPAASEPQWVTARIQDRDAVASFLSWDYSSVILRATCRNQDVVIDYYGDDVVPRDAPKATLYVDGAAFDMRRVGVAQYVLGASGITALRRGQSVEFDAPNEMGEPWRLGEAAALKTLAATCSGNGK
;
A
#
# COMPACT_ATOMS: atom_id res chain seq x y z
N MET A 1 4.02 50.32 15.98
CA MET A 1 3.69 48.95 16.41
C MET A 1 3.29 48.18 15.14
N MET A 2 4.19 47.36 14.58
CA MET A 2 3.90 46.54 13.39
C MET A 2 3.50 45.14 13.87
N ALA A 3 2.26 44.74 13.59
CA ALA A 3 1.79 43.37 13.80
C ALA A 3 2.21 42.52 12.59
N LEU A 4 3.06 41.53 12.83
CA LEU A 4 3.39 40.50 11.84
C LEU A 4 2.22 39.50 11.79
N LEU A 5 1.46 39.48 10.70
CA LEU A 5 0.57 38.36 10.39
C LEU A 5 1.44 37.20 9.90
N ALA A 6 1.56 36.14 10.71
CA ALA A 6 2.09 34.88 10.26
C ALA A 6 0.99 34.12 9.49
N LEU A 7 1.12 34.03 8.16
CA LEU A 7 0.34 33.08 7.37
C LEU A 7 0.84 31.66 7.69
N LEU A 8 0.02 30.89 8.40
CA LEU A 8 0.20 29.45 8.51
C LEU A 8 -0.16 28.83 7.15
N ALA A 9 0.85 28.63 6.30
CA ALA A 9 0.71 27.79 5.12
C ALA A 9 0.47 26.35 5.59
N THR A 10 -0.78 25.88 5.51
CA THR A 10 -1.09 24.46 5.65
C THR A 10 -0.56 23.79 4.37
N THR A 11 0.60 23.14 4.43
CA THR A 11 1.05 22.32 3.31
C THR A 11 0.02 21.22 3.10
N PRO A 12 -0.63 21.13 1.91
CA PRO A 12 -1.46 19.97 1.63
C PRO A 12 -0.58 18.72 1.80
N ALA A 13 -1.10 17.71 2.49
CA ALA A 13 -0.48 16.40 2.52
C ALA A 13 -0.18 16.01 1.07
N ALA A 14 1.05 15.60 0.78
CA ALA A 14 1.49 15.29 -0.56
C ALA A 14 0.48 14.34 -1.21
N SER A 15 -0.21 14.80 -2.25
CA SER A 15 -1.07 13.91 -3.02
C SER A 15 -0.16 12.91 -3.70
N GLU A 16 -0.27 11.63 -3.37
CA GLU A 16 0.43 10.55 -4.08
C GLU A 16 -0.45 10.11 -5.27
N PRO A 17 -0.28 10.68 -6.48
CA PRO A 17 -1.27 10.52 -7.56
C PRO A 17 -1.42 9.08 -8.03
N GLN A 18 -0.41 8.23 -7.80
CA GLN A 18 -0.45 6.81 -8.14
C GLN A 18 -1.39 6.02 -7.23
N TRP A 19 -1.84 6.58 -6.10
CA TRP A 19 -2.77 5.92 -5.19
C TRP A 19 -4.21 6.37 -5.43
N VAL A 20 -5.08 5.40 -5.71
CA VAL A 20 -6.54 5.61 -5.79
C VAL A 20 -7.20 4.83 -4.67
N THR A 21 -8.06 5.52 -3.91
CA THR A 21 -8.91 4.88 -2.89
C THR A 21 -10.35 4.82 -3.37
N ALA A 22 -11.03 3.71 -3.10
CA ALA A 22 -12.42 3.52 -3.44
C ALA A 22 -13.14 2.75 -2.32
N ARG A 23 -14.47 2.87 -2.30
CA ARG A 23 -15.35 1.94 -1.58
C ARG A 23 -16.19 1.21 -2.62
N ILE A 24 -16.03 -0.10 -2.70
CA ILE A 24 -16.84 -0.92 -3.61
C ILE A 24 -18.08 -1.35 -2.83
N GLN A 25 -19.21 -0.68 -3.07
CA GLN A 25 -20.49 -0.91 -2.37
C GLN A 25 -20.36 -0.90 -0.82
N ASP A 26 -21.28 -1.58 -0.13
CA ASP A 26 -21.55 -1.50 1.30
C ASP A 26 -20.53 -2.18 2.24
N ARG A 27 -19.31 -2.55 1.81
CA ARG A 27 -18.48 -3.41 2.68
C ARG A 27 -17.01 -3.01 2.79
N ASP A 28 -16.22 -2.93 1.71
CA ASP A 28 -14.76 -2.92 1.87
C ASP A 28 -14.06 -1.71 1.22
N ALA A 29 -13.20 -1.06 2.01
CA ALA A 29 -12.29 -0.04 1.50
C ALA A 29 -11.21 -0.71 0.64
N VAL A 30 -10.86 -0.04 -0.46
CA VAL A 30 -9.85 -0.50 -1.41
C VAL A 30 -8.82 0.60 -1.60
N ALA A 31 -7.54 0.22 -1.63
CA ALA A 31 -6.44 1.09 -2.05
C ALA A 31 -5.76 0.44 -3.26
N SER A 32 -5.74 1.11 -4.40
CA SER A 32 -5.07 0.64 -5.62
C SER A 32 -3.91 1.54 -5.95
N PHE A 33 -2.77 0.94 -6.31
CA PHE A 33 -1.61 1.64 -6.82
C PHE A 33 -1.51 1.43 -8.33
N LEU A 34 -1.34 2.52 -9.06
CA LEU A 34 -1.38 2.56 -10.52
C LEU A 34 0.02 2.55 -11.12
N SER A 35 0.11 2.16 -12.39
CA SER A 35 1.31 2.36 -13.21
C SER A 35 1.64 3.86 -13.36
N TRP A 36 2.89 4.17 -13.71
CA TRP A 36 3.37 5.56 -13.85
C TRP A 36 2.60 6.38 -14.89
N ASP A 37 2.10 5.72 -15.93
CA ASP A 37 1.28 6.29 -17.00
C ASP A 37 -0.23 6.21 -16.70
N TYR A 38 -0.62 5.72 -15.52
CA TYR A 38 -2.00 5.55 -15.06
C TYR A 38 -2.87 4.63 -15.93
N SER A 39 -2.26 3.82 -16.80
CA SER A 39 -2.98 2.93 -17.72
C SER A 39 -3.45 1.63 -17.08
N SER A 40 -2.85 1.23 -15.95
CA SER A 40 -3.12 -0.05 -15.30
C SER A 40 -3.01 0.02 -13.77
N VAL A 41 -3.60 -0.97 -13.10
CA VAL A 41 -3.42 -1.20 -11.65
C VAL A 41 -2.27 -2.18 -11.48
N ILE A 42 -1.26 -1.82 -10.69
CA ILE A 42 -0.13 -2.71 -10.37
C ILE A 42 -0.46 -3.56 -9.15
N LEU A 43 -1.06 -2.95 -8.12
CA LEU A 43 -1.53 -3.67 -6.94
C LEU A 43 -2.84 -3.12 -6.41
N ARG A 44 -3.61 -3.99 -5.78
CA ARG A 44 -4.84 -3.65 -5.08
C ARG A 44 -4.79 -4.25 -3.68
N ALA A 45 -4.90 -3.38 -2.69
CA ALA A 45 -5.01 -3.78 -1.31
C ALA A 45 -6.48 -3.72 -0.85
N THR A 46 -6.89 -4.77 -0.13
CA THR A 46 -8.19 -4.87 0.54
C THR A 46 -8.00 -5.32 1.98
N CYS A 47 -9.07 -5.18 2.75
CA CYS A 47 -9.11 -5.68 4.10
C CYS A 47 -9.87 -7.00 4.18
N ARG A 48 -9.27 -8.04 4.77
CA ARG A 48 -9.95 -9.33 4.98
C ARG A 48 -9.52 -9.96 6.29
N ASN A 49 -10.48 -10.25 7.17
CA ASN A 49 -10.23 -10.87 8.47
C ASN A 49 -9.13 -10.14 9.29
N GLN A 50 -9.14 -8.80 9.28
CA GLN A 50 -8.15 -7.93 9.93
C GLN A 50 -6.74 -7.93 9.32
N ASP A 51 -6.51 -8.70 8.26
CA ASP A 51 -5.28 -8.65 7.49
C ASP A 51 -5.41 -7.69 6.30
N VAL A 52 -4.27 -7.14 5.87
CA VAL A 52 -4.15 -6.47 4.58
C VAL A 52 -3.81 -7.52 3.53
N VAL A 53 -4.68 -7.63 2.53
CA VAL A 53 -4.52 -8.54 1.40
C VAL A 53 -4.18 -7.75 0.16
N ILE A 54 -3.07 -8.07 -0.49
CA ILE A 54 -2.61 -7.45 -1.73
C ILE A 54 -2.82 -8.42 -2.88
N ASP A 55 -3.66 -8.05 -3.83
CA ASP A 55 -3.71 -8.62 -5.17
C ASP A 55 -2.70 -7.89 -6.05
N TYR A 56 -1.73 -8.62 -6.59
CA TYR A 56 -0.69 -8.11 -7.47
C TYR A 56 -1.04 -8.43 -8.92
N TYR A 57 -0.99 -7.42 -9.77
CA TYR A 57 -1.33 -7.46 -11.20
C TYR A 57 -0.15 -7.03 -12.09
N GLY A 58 1.03 -6.79 -11.51
CA GLY A 58 2.21 -6.51 -12.32
C GLY A 58 2.50 -7.63 -13.32
N ASP A 59 3.29 -7.29 -14.33
CA ASP A 59 3.48 -7.97 -15.62
C ASP A 59 3.22 -9.48 -15.63
N ASP A 60 2.65 -9.98 -16.74
CA ASP A 60 2.04 -11.30 -17.04
C ASP A 60 2.79 -12.58 -16.61
N VAL A 61 3.86 -12.47 -15.85
CA VAL A 61 4.72 -13.53 -15.39
C VAL A 61 4.90 -13.40 -13.88
N VAL A 62 3.88 -13.81 -13.11
CA VAL A 62 4.13 -14.36 -11.76
C VAL A 62 4.21 -15.88 -11.93
N PRO A 63 5.43 -16.47 -12.05
CA PRO A 63 5.58 -17.91 -12.12
C PRO A 63 4.80 -18.61 -10.99
N ARG A 64 4.34 -19.85 -11.20
CA ARG A 64 3.66 -20.61 -10.12
C ARG A 64 4.59 -20.78 -8.90
N ASP A 65 5.89 -20.79 -9.13
CA ASP A 65 7.02 -20.84 -8.22
C ASP A 65 7.62 -19.46 -7.90
N ALA A 66 6.96 -18.36 -8.31
CA ALA A 66 7.40 -17.00 -8.01
C ALA A 66 7.75 -16.85 -6.52
N PRO A 67 8.90 -16.23 -6.20
CA PRO A 67 9.34 -16.04 -4.82
C PRO A 67 8.30 -15.27 -4.00
N LYS A 68 8.41 -15.41 -2.67
CA LYS A 68 7.61 -14.65 -1.70
C LYS A 68 7.65 -13.16 -2.05
N ALA A 69 6.50 -12.49 -1.94
CA ALA A 69 6.48 -11.03 -1.94
C ALA A 69 6.95 -10.52 -0.57
N THR A 70 7.66 -9.39 -0.56
CA THR A 70 8.14 -8.74 0.65
C THR A 70 7.69 -7.29 0.65
N LEU A 71 7.08 -6.85 1.76
CA LEU A 71 6.84 -5.43 1.97
C LEU A 71 8.02 -4.86 2.74
N TYR A 72 8.67 -3.84 2.21
CA TYR A 72 9.66 -3.08 2.94
C TYR A 72 9.02 -1.82 3.50
N VAL A 73 9.23 -1.56 4.79
CA VAL A 73 8.78 -0.33 5.45
C VAL A 73 10.00 0.31 6.10
N ASP A 74 10.39 1.49 5.61
CA ASP A 74 11.63 2.18 6.00
C ASP A 74 12.87 1.27 5.91
N GLY A 75 12.90 0.39 4.90
CA GLY A 75 13.97 -0.59 4.67
C GLY A 75 13.90 -1.86 5.52
N ALA A 76 12.98 -1.96 6.49
CA ALA A 76 12.73 -3.19 7.23
C ALA A 76 11.84 -4.15 6.42
N ALA A 77 12.27 -5.39 6.26
CA ALA A 77 11.58 -6.40 5.47
C ALA A 77 10.46 -7.12 6.25
N PHE A 78 9.31 -7.27 5.62
CA PHE A 78 8.17 -8.05 6.12
C PHE A 78 7.70 -9.03 5.05
N ASP A 79 8.07 -10.31 5.24
CA ASP A 79 7.63 -11.42 4.39
C ASP A 79 6.10 -11.47 4.32
N MET A 80 5.55 -11.50 3.12
CA MET A 80 4.12 -11.66 2.90
C MET A 80 3.78 -13.11 2.56
N ARG A 81 2.71 -13.62 3.16
CA ARG A 81 2.27 -15.00 2.92
C ARG A 81 1.38 -15.05 1.69
N ARG A 82 1.79 -15.82 0.67
CA ARG A 82 0.96 -16.07 -0.52
C ARG A 82 -0.26 -16.92 -0.15
N VAL A 83 -1.43 -16.54 -0.63
CA VAL A 83 -2.72 -17.23 -0.40
C VAL A 83 -3.52 -17.47 -1.69
N GLY A 84 -3.03 -16.98 -2.82
CA GLY A 84 -3.62 -17.17 -4.14
C GLY A 84 -2.56 -17.04 -5.24
N VAL A 85 -3.00 -16.93 -6.50
CA VAL A 85 -2.09 -16.87 -7.66
C VAL A 85 -1.14 -15.67 -7.54
N ALA A 86 -1.64 -14.48 -7.29
CA ALA A 86 -0.83 -13.30 -7.03
C ALA A 86 -1.39 -12.52 -5.82
N GLN A 87 -1.90 -13.27 -4.83
CA GLN A 87 -2.52 -12.71 -3.65
C GLN A 87 -1.64 -12.97 -2.42
N TYR A 88 -1.32 -11.91 -1.68
CA TYR A 88 -0.39 -11.92 -0.57
C TYR A 88 -1.00 -11.27 0.67
N VAL A 89 -0.72 -11.84 1.84
CA VAL A 89 -1.24 -11.37 3.13
C VAL A 89 -0.11 -10.78 3.94
N LEU A 90 -0.29 -9.54 4.39
CA LEU A 90 0.59 -8.88 5.35
C LEU A 90 0.09 -9.17 6.78
N GLY A 91 0.92 -9.81 7.59
CA GLY A 91 0.58 -10.10 8.98
C GLY A 91 0.64 -8.87 9.90
N ALA A 92 0.24 -9.07 11.16
CA ALA A 92 0.09 -8.00 12.15
C ALA A 92 1.35 -7.14 12.39
N SER A 93 2.55 -7.74 12.37
CA SER A 93 3.82 -6.99 12.54
C SER A 93 4.06 -6.03 11.37
N GLY A 94 3.86 -6.48 10.14
CA GLY A 94 3.96 -5.66 8.94
C GLY A 94 2.89 -4.57 8.90
N ILE A 95 1.65 -4.87 9.28
CA ILE A 95 0.57 -3.88 9.42
C ILE A 95 0.96 -2.79 10.43
N THR A 96 1.54 -3.18 11.57
CA THR A 96 1.98 -2.25 12.61
C THR A 96 3.10 -1.34 12.11
N ALA A 97 4.08 -1.89 11.37
CA ALA A 97 5.16 -1.12 10.78
C ALA A 97 4.63 -0.16 9.70
N LEU A 98 3.83 -0.66 8.76
CA LEU A 98 3.23 0.11 7.67
C LEU A 98 2.53 1.38 8.18
N ARG A 99 1.73 1.26 9.25
CA ARG A 99 0.99 2.39 9.84
C ARG A 99 1.87 3.53 10.34
N ARG A 100 3.15 3.27 10.63
CA ARG A 100 4.08 4.24 11.22
C ARG A 100 5.19 4.66 10.27
N GLY A 101 5.48 3.83 9.26
CA GLY A 101 6.62 4.06 8.38
C GLY A 101 6.45 5.26 7.47
N GLN A 102 7.52 5.70 6.84
CA GLN A 102 7.53 6.87 5.95
C GLN A 102 7.75 6.51 4.48
N SER A 103 8.40 5.37 4.22
CA SER A 103 8.65 4.84 2.88
C SER A 103 8.23 3.39 2.80
N VAL A 104 7.51 3.04 1.75
CA VAL A 104 7.01 1.69 1.50
C VAL A 104 7.46 1.23 0.12
N GLU A 105 7.98 0.01 0.06
CA GLU A 105 8.31 -0.66 -1.19
C GLU A 105 7.69 -2.06 -1.19
N PHE A 106 7.24 -2.52 -2.34
CA PHE A 106 6.70 -3.85 -2.53
C PHE A 106 7.57 -4.61 -3.51
N ASP A 107 8.32 -5.57 -2.96
CA ASP A 107 9.22 -6.43 -3.72
C ASP A 107 8.46 -7.67 -4.17
N ALA A 108 8.24 -7.75 -5.47
CA ALA A 108 7.64 -8.87 -6.17
C ALA A 108 8.20 -8.91 -7.60
N PRO A 109 8.24 -10.10 -8.24
CA PRO A 109 8.74 -10.23 -9.61
C PRO A 109 8.06 -9.25 -10.57
N ASN A 110 8.87 -8.51 -11.33
CA ASN A 110 8.46 -7.59 -12.39
C ASN A 110 9.58 -7.48 -13.43
N GLU A 111 9.28 -6.87 -14.59
CA GLU A 111 10.24 -6.76 -15.70
C GLU A 111 11.52 -6.00 -15.35
N MET A 112 11.45 -5.05 -14.43
CA MET A 112 12.59 -4.22 -14.03
C MET A 112 13.50 -4.90 -13.02
N GLY A 113 13.04 -5.97 -12.34
CA GLY A 113 13.80 -6.66 -11.30
C GLY A 113 14.08 -5.81 -10.06
N GLU A 114 13.34 -4.71 -9.88
CA GLU A 114 13.45 -3.79 -8.74
C GLU A 114 12.12 -3.72 -7.97
N PRO A 115 12.14 -3.45 -6.64
CA PRO A 115 10.90 -3.26 -5.89
C PRO A 115 10.04 -2.12 -6.43
N TRP A 116 8.71 -2.30 -6.35
CA TRP A 116 7.77 -1.22 -6.60
C TRP A 116 7.86 -0.19 -5.48
N ARG A 117 8.31 1.03 -5.81
CA ARG A 117 8.37 2.14 -4.86
C ARG A 117 6.98 2.74 -4.67
N LEU A 118 6.37 2.48 -3.52
CA LEU A 118 4.99 2.88 -3.22
C LEU A 118 4.89 4.25 -2.55
N GLY A 119 6.02 4.85 -2.17
CA GLY A 119 6.10 6.15 -1.53
C GLY A 119 5.74 6.10 -0.04
N GLU A 120 5.11 7.16 0.45
CA GLU A 120 4.53 7.20 1.80
C GLU A 120 3.36 6.23 1.93
N ALA A 121 2.68 5.91 0.83
CA ALA A 121 1.56 4.97 0.75
C ALA A 121 0.42 5.31 1.73
N ALA A 122 0.02 6.57 1.78
CA ALA A 122 -1.01 7.09 2.68
C ALA A 122 -2.35 6.34 2.55
N ALA A 123 -2.72 5.96 1.31
CA ALA A 123 -3.90 5.14 1.03
C ALA A 123 -3.82 3.75 1.68
N LEU A 124 -2.68 3.08 1.54
CA LEU A 124 -2.44 1.75 2.10
C LEU A 124 -2.40 1.80 3.64
N LYS A 125 -1.79 2.83 4.22
CA LYS A 125 -1.80 3.08 5.68
C LYS A 125 -3.21 3.27 6.22
N THR A 126 -4.02 4.06 5.50
CA THR A 126 -5.42 4.30 5.88
C THR A 126 -6.20 2.99 5.87
N LEU A 127 -6.03 2.16 4.84
CA LEU A 127 -6.62 0.81 4.79
C LEU A 127 -6.13 -0.08 5.95
N ALA A 128 -4.82 -0.11 6.21
CA ALA A 128 -4.26 -0.91 7.30
C ALA A 128 -4.83 -0.51 8.68
N ALA A 129 -5.12 0.77 8.88
CA ALA A 129 -5.77 1.27 10.09
C ALA A 129 -7.23 0.77 10.23
N THR A 130 -7.96 0.56 9.13
CA THR A 130 -9.32 -0.02 9.20
C THR A 130 -9.29 -1.52 9.48
N CYS A 131 -8.26 -2.22 9.02
CA CYS A 131 -8.12 -3.66 9.22
C CYS A 131 -7.88 -4.08 10.67
N SER A 132 -7.11 -3.32 11.43
CA SER A 132 -6.82 -3.65 12.82
C SER A 132 -8.01 -3.45 13.78
N GLY A 133 -9.15 -2.97 13.28
CA GLY A 133 -10.38 -2.75 14.04
C GLY A 133 -10.60 -1.32 14.50
N ASN A 134 -11.53 -0.62 13.85
CA ASN A 134 -12.56 0.17 14.55
C ASN A 134 -13.74 -0.74 14.91
N GLY A 135 -13.44 -1.88 15.52
CA GLY A 135 -14.43 -2.80 16.07
C GLY A 135 -14.61 -2.49 17.55
N LYS A 136 -15.54 -1.58 17.84
CA LYS A 136 -16.22 -1.31 19.13
C LYS A 136 -15.40 -1.34 20.41
#